data_AF-A0A127SCZ4-F1
#
_entry.id   AF-A0A127SCZ4-F1
#
_cell.length_a   1.000
_cell.length_b   1.000
_cell.length_c   1.000
_cell.angle_alpha   90.00
_cell.angle_beta   90.00
_cell.angle_gamma   90.00
#
_symmetry.space_group_name_H-M   'P 1'
#
loop_
_entity.id
_entity.type
_entity.pdbx_description
1 polymer ?
#
loop_
_entity_poly.entity_id
_entity_poly.type
_entity_poly.pdbx_seq_one_letter_code
_entity_poly.pdbx_strand_id
1 'polypeptide(L)' 'GTKLVRSLVELLFSDPAVTKIQTDPSPSNHRAIRCYEKAGFVQEKNILTPDGPAVYMVQTRQAFESLRTVQSFKIKGKWS' A
#
# COMPACT_ATOMS: atom_id res chain seq x y z
N GLY A 1 1.72 -5.40 -11.85
CA GLY A 1 1.43 -4.27 -10.95
C GLY A 1 1.50 -4.71 -9.51
N THR A 2 0.40 -5.22 -8.94
CA THR A 2 0.27 -5.44 -7.48
C THR A 2 1.38 -6.28 -6.85
N LYS A 3 1.87 -7.35 -7.50
CA LYS A 3 2.99 -8.15 -6.96
C LYS A 3 4.26 -7.32 -6.78
N LEU A 4 4.63 -6.52 -7.79
CA LEU A 4 5.78 -5.62 -7.72
C LEU A 4 5.61 -4.60 -6.60
N VAL A 5 4.44 -3.95 -6.51
CA VAL A 5 4.17 -2.97 -5.45
C VAL A 5 4.30 -3.60 -4.07
N ARG A 6 3.79 -4.82 -3.87
CA ARG A 6 3.93 -5.54 -2.59
C ARG A 6 5.39 -5.84 -2.26
N SER A 7 6.17 -6.35 -3.21
CA SER A 7 7.60 -6.61 -2.99
C SER A 7 8.39 -5.33 -2.69
N LEU A 8 8.04 -4.21 -3.34
CA LEU A 8 8.64 -2.92 -3.03
C LEU A 8 8.27 -2.42 -1.63
N VAL A 9 7.02 -2.59 -1.21
CA VAL A 9 6.57 -2.27 0.15
C VAL A 9 7.32 -3.10 1.20
N GLU A 10 7.48 -4.40 0.96
CA GLU A 10 8.27 -5.29 1.83
C GLU A 10 9.73 -4.83 1.93
N LEU A 11 10.33 -4.44 0.80
CA LEU A 11 11.69 -3.90 0.76
C LEU A 11 11.79 -2.59 1.54
N LEU A 12 10.88 -1.64 1.34
CA LEU A 12 10.92 -0.35 2.02
C LEU A 12 10.71 -0.49 3.53
N PHE A 13 9.78 -1.34 3.98
CA PHE A 13 9.58 -1.60 5.41
C PHE A 13 10.65 -2.50 6.05
N SER A 14 11.57 -3.07 5.27
CA SER A 14 12.73 -3.77 5.83
C SER A 14 13.66 -2.82 6.60
N ASP A 15 13.66 -1.53 6.26
CA ASP A 15 14.25 -0.48 7.08
C ASP A 15 13.29 -0.10 8.22
N PRO A 16 13.65 -0.33 9.50
CA PRO A 16 12.80 -0.01 10.63
C PRO A 16 12.49 1.50 10.77
N ALA A 17 13.31 2.39 10.21
CA ALA A 17 13.07 3.83 10.24
C ALA A 17 11.89 4.25 9.34
N VAL A 18 11.56 3.43 8.33
CA VAL A 18 10.41 3.69 7.45
C VAL A 18 9.12 3.35 8.20
N THR A 19 8.30 4.37 8.46
CA THR A 19 7.03 4.23 9.20
C THR A 19 5.80 4.38 8.30
N LYS A 20 5.96 5.00 7.13
CA LYS A 20 4.89 5.26 6.17
C LYS A 20 5.45 5.32 4.74
N ILE A 21 4.73 4.72 3.81
CA ILE A 21 4.97 4.83 2.36
C ILE A 21 3.80 5.59 1.76
N GLN A 22 4.08 6.54 0.88
CA GLN A 22 3.07 7.35 0.20
C GLN A 22 3.17 7.23 -1.32
N THR A 23 2.06 7.43 -2.00
CA THR A 23 1.97 7.55 -3.45
C THR A 23 0.83 8.49 -3.82
N ASP A 24 0.92 9.09 -5.01
CA ASP A 24 0.06 10.17 -5.46
C ASP A 24 -0.39 9.97 -6.92
N PRO A 25 -1.07 8.85 -7.26
CA PRO A 25 -1.57 8.64 -8.61
C PRO A 25 -2.53 9.76 -9.02
N SER A 26 -2.51 10.10 -10.32
CA SER A 26 -3.55 10.94 -10.93
C SER A 26 -4.95 10.35 -10.66
N PRO A 27 -5.97 11.18 -10.35
CA PRO A 27 -7.33 10.72 -10.05
C PRO A 27 -7.99 9.94 -11.19
N SER A 28 -7.59 10.20 -12.44
CA SER A 28 -8.09 9.47 -13.61
C SER A 28 -7.41 8.13 -13.83
N ASN A 29 -6.30 7.85 -13.13
CA ASN A 29 -5.57 6.57 -13.25
C ASN A 29 -6.14 5.51 -12.30
N HIS A 30 -7.39 5.12 -12.55
CA HIS A 30 -8.11 4.11 -11.74
C HIS A 30 -7.38 2.77 -11.65
N ARG A 31 -6.62 2.40 -12.68
CA ARG A 31 -5.79 1.18 -12.67
C ARG A 31 -4.67 1.25 -11.64
N ALA A 32 -3.99 2.39 -11.52
CA ALA A 32 -2.95 2.60 -10.52
C ALA A 32 -3.55 2.63 -9.11
N ILE A 33 -4.62 3.41 -8.90
CA ILE A 33 -5.34 3.49 -7.62
C ILE A 33 -5.72 2.08 -7.14
N ARG A 34 -6.38 1.29 -8.00
CA ARG A 34 -6.77 -0.08 -7.68
C ARG A 34 -5.59 -1.01 -7.40
N CYS A 35 -4.46 -0.77 -8.07
CA CYS A 35 -3.22 -1.53 -7.84
C CYS A 35 -2.67 -1.27 -6.43
N TYR A 36 -2.66 0.00 -5.98
CA TYR A 36 -2.21 0.40 -4.64
C TYR A 36 -3.16 -0.10 -3.55
N GLU A 37 -4.48 0.02 -3.75
CA GLU A 37 -5.47 -0.56 -2.82
C GLU A 37 -5.23 -2.05 -2.58
N LYS A 38 -5.04 -2.82 -3.67
CA LYS A 38 -4.73 -4.26 -3.57
C LYS A 38 -3.38 -4.53 -2.89
N ALA A 39 -2.45 -3.57 -2.87
CA ALA A 39 -1.18 -3.70 -2.19
C ALA A 39 -1.27 -3.34 -0.68
N GLY A 40 -2.37 -2.74 -0.24
CA GLY A 40 -2.60 -2.37 1.16
C GLY A 40 -2.54 -0.87 1.43
N PHE A 41 -2.48 -0.04 0.39
CA PHE A 41 -2.60 1.42 0.53
C PHE A 41 -4.06 1.84 0.71
N VAL A 42 -4.27 2.93 1.43
CA VAL A 42 -5.57 3.58 1.65
C VAL A 42 -5.51 5.00 1.09
N GLN A 43 -6.59 5.44 0.45
CA GLN A 43 -6.75 6.83 0.00
C GLN A 43 -7.03 7.71 1.23
N GLU A 44 -6.22 8.74 1.46
CA GLU A 44 -6.46 9.70 2.55
C GLU A 44 -7.19 10.95 2.07
N LYS A 45 -6.73 11.56 0.97
CA LYS A 45 -7.29 12.82 0.45
C LYS A 45 -6.87 13.10 -0.98
N ASN A 46 -7.61 13.97 -1.65
CA ASN A 46 -7.16 14.59 -2.89
C ASN A 46 -6.24 15.79 -2.56
N ILE A 47 -5.14 15.92 -3.29
CA ILE A 47 -4.15 17.00 -3.14
C ILE A 47 -3.87 17.65 -4.50
N LEU A 48 -3.38 18.88 -4.47
CA LEU A 48 -2.76 19.52 -5.62
C LEU A 48 -1.25 19.32 -5.50
N THR A 49 -0.63 18.76 -6.54
CA THR A 49 0.83 18.69 -6.68
C THR A 49 1.25 19.63 -7.82
N PRO A 50 2.55 19.93 -7.97
CA PRO A 50 3.04 20.70 -9.12
C PRO A 50 2.66 20.10 -10.48
N ASP A 51 2.46 18.78 -10.55
CA ASP A 51 2.08 18.04 -11.75
C ASP A 51 0.56 17.94 -11.96
N GLY A 52 -0.23 18.53 -11.06
CA GLY A 52 -1.69 18.57 -11.13
C GLY A 52 -2.39 17.88 -9.95
N PRO A 53 -3.71 17.65 -10.04
CA PRO A 53 -4.45 16.93 -9.00
C PRO A 53 -3.94 15.48 -8.84
N ALA A 54 -3.83 15.02 -7.59
CA ALA A 54 -3.43 13.66 -7.24
C ALA A 54 -4.27 13.10 -6.07
N VAL A 55 -4.40 11.78 -6.01
CA VAL A 55 -4.99 11.07 -4.86
C VAL A 55 -3.87 10.66 -3.93
N TYR A 56 -3.76 11.30 -2.78
CA TYR A 56 -2.77 10.95 -1.77
C TYR A 56 -3.17 9.63 -1.08
N MET A 57 -2.36 8.60 -1.27
CA MET A 57 -2.56 7.27 -0.71
C MET A 57 -1.37 6.85 0.16
N VAL A 58 -1.64 6.18 1.27
CA VAL A 58 -0.60 5.75 2.20
C VAL A 58 -0.74 4.29 2.62
N GLN A 59 0.39 3.70 3.02
CA GLN A 59 0.42 2.48 3.82
C GLN A 59 1.35 2.71 5.01
N THR A 60 0.86 2.45 6.22
CA THR A 60 1.65 2.58 7.46
C THR A 60 2.30 1.25 7.83
N ARG A 61 3.40 1.30 8.59
CA ARG A 61 4.04 0.10 9.17
C ARG A 61 3.05 -0.75 9.96
N GLN A 62 2.26 -0.12 10.82
CA GLN A 62 1.25 -0.81 11.63
C GLN A 62 0.23 -1.56 10.75
N ALA A 63 -0.25 -0.94 9.67
CA ALA A 63 -1.19 -1.59 8.76
C ALA A 63 -0.53 -2.75 8.00
N PHE A 64 0.71 -2.57 7.55
CA PHE A 64 1.49 -3.60 6.89
C PHE A 64 1.72 -4.84 7.78
N GLU A 65 2.15 -4.65 9.02
CA GLU A 65 2.35 -5.72 9.99
C GLU A 65 1.03 -6.44 10.32
N SER A 66 -0.05 -5.68 10.49
CA SER A 66 -1.39 -6.25 10.72
C SER A 66 -1.84 -7.15 9.56
N LEU A 67 -1.63 -6.71 8.32
CA LEU A 67 -1.97 -7.49 7.12
C LEU A 67 -1.15 -8.78 6.99
N ARG A 68 0.14 -8.76 7.37
CA ARG A 68 0.98 -9.97 7.38
C ARG A 68 0.50 -10.99 8.40
N THR A 69 0.13 -10.53 9.60
CA THR A 69 -0.41 -11.39 10.66
C THR A 69 -1.69 -12.09 10.21
N VAL A 70 -2.63 -11.35 9.62
CA VAL A 70 -3.90 -11.90 9.10
C VAL A 70 -3.65 -12.91 7.98
N GLN A 71 -2.75 -12.61 7.04
CA GLN A 71 -2.41 -13.54 5.95
C GLN A 71 -1.76 -14.82 6.46
N SER A 72 -0.83 -14.72 7.42
CA SER A 72 -0.21 -15.88 8.06
C SER A 72 -1.25 -16.76 8.75
N PHE A 73 -2.22 -16.17 9.47
CA PHE A 73 -3.30 -16.93 10.12
C PHE A 73 -4.18 -17.65 9.10
N LYS A 74 -4.54 -16.98 8.00
CA LYS A 74 -5.36 -17.55 6.92
C LYS A 74 -4.68 -18.72 6.19
N ILE A 75 -3.35 -18.70 6.10
CA ILE A 75 -2.57 -19.80 5.53
C ILE A 75 -2.55 -20.99 6.50
N LYS A 76 -2.26 -20.76 7.79
CA LYS A 76 -2.18 -21.83 8.79
C LYS A 76 -3.53 -22.52 9.05
N GLY A 77 -4.63 -21.78 9.11
CA GLY A 77 -5.97 -22.34 9.33
C GLY A 77 -6.60 -23.06 8.13
N LYS A 78 -5.92 -23.12 6.98
CA LYS A 78 -6.38 -23.87 5.79
C LYS A 78 -5.86 -25.31 5.73
N TRP A 79 -4.98 -25.69 6.65
CA TRP A 79 -4.32 -27.01 6.70
C TRP A 79 -4.51 -27.70 8.06
N SER A 80 -5.59 -27.42 8.77
CA SER A 80 -6.01 -28.13 9.99
C SER A 80 -7.30 -28.89 9.78
#